data_AF-A0A5D4MAZ7-F1
#
_entry.id   AF-A0A5D4MAZ7-F1
#
_cell.length_a   1.000
_cell.length_b   1.000
_cell.length_c   1.000
_cell.angle_alpha   90.00
_cell.angle_beta   90.00
_cell.angle_gamma   90.00
#
_symmetry.space_group_name_H-M   'P 1'
#
loop_
_entity.id
_entity.type
_entity.pdbx_description
1 polymer ?
#
loop_
_entity_poly.entity_id
_entity_poly.type
_entity_poly.pdbx_seq_one_letter_code
_entity_poly.pdbx_strand_id
1 'polypeptide(L)'
;MTIWKGYLVTIIEIILFLVFGFLLTENFLKNIYEGAGIRFIGNVGVVWFGLSFMLFGLYTIILSSVAKESRLLKERLTSKTFWVIVIASAIGVFVPFFLGEIPF
;
A
#
# COMPACT_ATOMS: atom_id res chain seq x y z
N MET A 1 10.53 -11.89 21.53
CA MET A 1 9.97 -12.57 20.33
C MET A 1 11.16 -12.98 19.47
N THR A 2 11.39 -14.27 19.22
CA THR A 2 12.48 -14.72 18.33
C THR A 2 12.32 -13.98 17.01
N ILE A 3 13.33 -13.20 16.61
CA ILE A 3 13.30 -12.23 15.50
C ILE A 3 12.58 -12.79 14.24
N TRP A 4 12.79 -14.07 13.96
CA TRP A 4 12.11 -14.87 12.92
C TRP A 4 10.58 -14.80 12.92
N LYS A 5 9.93 -14.87 14.09
CA LYS A 5 8.47 -14.81 14.20
C LYS A 5 7.93 -13.45 13.74
N GLY A 6 8.66 -12.36 14.00
CA GLY A 6 8.27 -11.02 13.57
C GLY A 6 8.33 -10.84 12.05
N TYR A 7 9.39 -11.35 11.41
CA TYR A 7 9.50 -11.33 9.95
C TYR A 7 8.42 -12.16 9.27
N LEU A 8 8.11 -13.34 9.81
CA LEU A 8 7.08 -14.20 9.25
C LEU A 8 5.69 -13.55 9.33
N VAL A 9 5.36 -12.90 10.44
CA VAL A 9 4.12 -12.10 10.56
C VAL A 9 4.10 -10.97 9.53
N THR A 10 5.23 -10.28 9.34
CA THR A 10 5.34 -9.20 8.35
C THR A 10 5.08 -9.68 6.92
N ILE A 11 5.64 -10.82 6.54
CA ILE A 11 5.46 -11.40 5.20
C ILE A 11 4.00 -11.79 4.99
N ILE A 12 3.36 -12.40 5.99
CA ILE A 12 1.94 -12.75 5.93
C ILE A 12 1.09 -11.49 5.77
N GLU A 13 1.35 -10.44 6.57
CA GLU A 13 0.65 -9.15 6.43
C GLU A 13 0.81 -8.59 5.02
N ILE A 14 2.02 -8.56 4.45
CA ILE A 14 2.26 -8.06 3.09
C ILE A 14 1.45 -8.87 2.06
N ILE A 15 1.46 -10.20 2.15
CA ILE A 15 0.67 -11.06 1.23
C ILE A 15 -0.83 -10.75 1.36
N LEU A 16 -1.33 -10.62 2.59
CA LEU A 16 -2.73 -10.25 2.82
C LEU A 16 -3.06 -8.90 2.17
N PHE A 17 -2.22 -7.88 2.37
CA PHE A 17 -2.42 -6.56 1.77
C PHE A 17 -2.30 -6.56 0.25
N LEU A 18 -1.49 -7.44 -0.35
CA LEU A 18 -1.45 -7.61 -1.81
C LEU A 18 -2.76 -8.19 -2.33
N VAL A 19 -3.31 -9.21 -1.67
CA VAL A 19 -4.58 -9.82 -2.06
C VAL A 19 -5.74 -8.83 -1.87
N PHE A 20 -5.82 -8.19 -0.69
CA PHE A 20 -6.84 -7.18 -0.42
C PHE A 20 -6.73 -5.97 -1.34
N GLY A 21 -5.50 -5.50 -1.59
CA GLY A 21 -5.24 -4.41 -2.51
C GLY A 21 -5.68 -4.76 -3.91
N PHE A 22 -5.49 -6.00 -4.38
CA PHE A 22 -5.95 -6.44 -5.70
C PHE A 22 -7.47 -6.33 -5.83
N LEU A 23 -8.18 -6.86 -4.83
CA LEU A 23 -9.65 -6.81 -4.81
C LEU A 23 -10.17 -5.37 -4.77
N LEU A 24 -9.53 -4.49 -4.00
CA LEU A 24 -9.92 -3.08 -3.95
C LEU A 24 -9.57 -2.34 -5.23
N THR A 25 -8.45 -2.66 -5.87
CA THR A 25 -8.05 -2.05 -7.13
C THR A 25 -9.05 -2.36 -8.24
N GLU A 26 -9.41 -3.63 -8.42
CA GLU A 26 -10.34 -4.07 -9.48
C GLU A 26 -11.80 -3.65 -9.22
N ASN A 27 -12.27 -3.72 -7.97
CA ASN A 27 -13.69 -3.49 -7.68
C ASN A 27 -14.01 -2.05 -7.26
N PHE A 28 -13.05 -1.30 -6.73
CA PHE A 28 -13.30 0.04 -6.18
C PHE A 28 -12.48 1.11 -6.90
N LEU A 29 -11.16 0.95 -6.96
CA LEU A 29 -10.28 1.97 -7.54
C LEU A 29 -10.51 2.15 -9.04
N LYS A 30 -10.81 1.06 -9.75
CA LYS A 30 -11.25 1.10 -11.15
C LYS A 30 -12.44 2.03 -11.35
N ASN A 31 -13.49 1.87 -10.54
CA ASN A 31 -14.70 2.69 -10.63
C ASN A 31 -14.40 4.18 -10.32
N ILE A 32 -13.49 4.44 -9.37
CA ILE A 32 -13.04 5.81 -9.07
C ILE A 32 -12.30 6.42 -10.26
N TYR A 33 -11.38 5.67 -10.86
CA TYR A 33 -10.58 6.14 -12.00
C TYR A 33 -11.47 6.42 -13.20
N GLU A 34 -12.31 5.47 -13.57
CA GLU A 34 -13.23 5.61 -14.70
C GLU A 34 -14.24 6.75 -14.46
N GLY A 35 -14.73 6.91 -13.22
CA GLY A 35 -15.58 8.04 -12.83
C GLY A 35 -14.88 9.40 -12.88
N ALA A 36 -13.56 9.43 -12.71
CA ALA A 36 -12.72 10.62 -12.89
C ALA A 36 -12.31 10.86 -14.36
N GLY A 37 -12.79 10.03 -15.30
CA GLY A 37 -12.43 10.12 -16.72
C GLY A 37 -11.09 9.47 -17.08
N ILE A 38 -10.46 8.77 -16.14
CA ILE A 38 -9.18 8.07 -16.33
C ILE A 38 -9.49 6.67 -16.82
N ARG A 39 -8.99 6.31 -18.01
CA ARG A 39 -9.16 4.95 -18.52
C ARG A 39 -8.36 3.97 -17.68
N PHE A 40 -9.02 2.95 -17.15
CA PHE A 40 -8.37 1.89 -16.37
C PHE A 40 -7.70 0.84 -17.26
N ILE A 41 -6.73 1.30 -18.06
CA ILE A 41 -6.01 0.53 -19.07
C ILE A 41 -4.54 0.99 -19.01
N GLY A 42 -3.57 0.06 -19.06
CA GLY A 42 -2.14 0.35 -18.87
C GLY A 42 -1.49 -0.63 -17.88
N ASN A 43 -0.43 -0.24 -17.17
CA ASN A 43 0.14 -1.04 -16.08
C ASN A 43 -0.63 -0.81 -14.77
N VAL A 44 -1.83 -1.38 -14.76
CA VAL A 44 -2.68 -1.50 -13.57
C VAL A 44 -1.93 -2.16 -12.41
N GLY A 45 -0.88 -2.96 -12.70
CA GLY A 45 0.01 -3.54 -11.69
C GLY A 45 0.65 -2.49 -10.78
N VAL A 46 1.13 -1.36 -11.31
CA VAL A 46 1.74 -0.30 -10.49
C VAL A 46 0.71 0.33 -9.55
N VAL A 47 -0.51 0.54 -10.04
CA VAL A 47 -1.64 1.06 -9.26
C VAL A 47 -2.04 0.06 -8.17
N TRP A 48 -2.11 -1.22 -8.50
CA TRP A 48 -2.39 -2.30 -7.57
C TRP A 48 -1.33 -2.42 -6.46
N PHE A 49 -0.05 -2.47 -6.83
CA PHE A 49 1.05 -2.50 -5.87
C PHE A 49 1.06 -1.24 -5.02
N GLY A 50 0.83 -0.07 -5.63
CA GLY A 50 0.71 1.20 -4.94
C GLY A 50 -0.40 1.17 -3.89
N LEU A 51 -1.61 0.75 -4.26
CA LEU A 51 -2.72 0.67 -3.32
C LEU A 51 -2.43 -0.31 -2.17
N SER A 52 -1.88 -1.48 -2.49
CA SER A 52 -1.55 -2.51 -1.50
C SER A 52 -0.55 -2.02 -0.45
N PHE A 53 0.56 -1.41 -0.88
CA PHE A 53 1.57 -0.89 0.03
C PHE A 53 1.14 0.38 0.75
N MET A 54 0.30 1.20 0.13
CA MET A 54 -0.32 2.35 0.79
C MET A 54 -1.22 1.90 1.93
N LEU A 55 -2.06 0.88 1.71
CA LEU A 55 -2.92 0.28 2.76
C LEU A 55 -2.08 -0.35 3.88
N PHE A 56 -1.03 -1.10 3.55
CA PHE A 56 -0.11 -1.66 4.52
C PHE A 56 0.59 -0.57 5.36
N GLY A 57 1.00 0.52 4.72
CA GLY A 57 1.61 1.68 5.36
C GLY A 57 0.65 2.36 6.34
N LEU A 58 -0.57 2.65 5.89
CA LEU A 58 -1.64 3.23 6.71
C LEU A 58 -1.98 2.33 7.90
N TYR A 59 -2.16 1.03 7.66
CA TYR A 59 -2.37 0.05 8.73
C TYR A 59 -1.24 0.09 9.76
N THR A 60 0.01 0.12 9.33
CA THR A 60 1.18 0.16 10.23
C THR A 60 1.19 1.45 11.06
N ILE A 61 0.86 2.60 10.47
CA ILE A 61 0.78 3.90 11.15
C ILE A 61 -0.35 3.91 12.18
N ILE A 62 -1.55 3.48 11.78
CA ILE A 62 -2.74 3.42 12.65
C ILE A 62 -2.49 2.46 13.81
N LEU A 63 -2.04 1.24 13.51
CA LEU A 63 -1.81 0.22 14.53
C LEU A 63 -0.69 0.63 15.49
N SER A 64 0.35 1.31 15.03
CA SER A 64 1.41 1.80 15.94
C SER A 64 0.91 2.90 16.88
N SER A 65 -0.12 3.66 16.48
CA SER A 65 -0.70 4.71 17.30
C SER A 65 -1.57 4.12 18.43
N VAL A 66 -2.22 2.98 18.16
CA VAL A 66 -3.07 2.25 19.12
C VAL A 66 -2.23 1.30 19.99
N ALA A 67 -1.34 0.51 19.39
CA ALA A 67 -0.51 -0.50 20.04
C ALA A 67 0.92 0.03 20.28
N LYS A 68 1.02 1.10 21.10
CA LYS A 68 2.27 1.85 21.37
C LYS A 68 3.43 1.00 21.94
N GLU A 69 3.16 -0.19 22.45
CA GLU A 69 4.17 -1.08 23.02
C GLU A 69 4.79 -2.07 22.02
N SER A 70 4.27 -2.15 20.80
CA SER A 70 4.81 -3.07 19.79
C SER A 70 6.17 -2.58 19.27
N ARG A 71 7.25 -3.25 19.71
CA ARG A 71 8.61 -3.01 19.23
C ARG A 71 8.73 -3.15 17.71
N LEU A 72 8.01 -4.12 17.12
CA LEU A 72 8.05 -4.39 15.69
C LEU A 72 7.50 -3.22 14.88
N LEU A 73 6.38 -2.62 15.30
CA LEU A 73 5.78 -1.47 14.62
C LEU A 73 6.69 -0.23 14.70
N LYS A 74 7.33 0.00 15.86
CA LYS A 74 8.31 1.08 16.03
C LYS A 74 9.53 0.91 15.10
N GLU A 75 10.07 -0.31 15.01
CA GLU A 75 11.19 -0.61 14.11
C GLU A 75 10.80 -0.36 12.64
N ARG A 76 9.57 -0.74 12.23
CA ARG A 76 9.06 -0.44 10.86
C ARG A 76 8.94 1.05 10.61
N LEU A 77 8.33 1.81 11.51
CA LEU A 77 8.12 3.26 11.34
C LEU A 77 9.42 4.07 11.38
N THR A 78 10.47 3.54 12.02
CA THR A 78 11.79 4.20 12.03
C THR A 78 12.59 3.91 10.76
N SER A 79 12.18 2.91 9.97
CA SER A 79 12.89 2.51 8.76
C SER A 79 12.70 3.51 7.62
N LYS A 80 13.81 3.99 7.05
CA LYS A 80 13.79 4.84 5.85
C LYS A 80 13.18 4.11 4.65
N THR A 81 13.46 2.83 4.49
CA THR A 81 12.93 2.01 3.40
C THR A 81 11.41 1.92 3.46
N PHE A 82 10.84 1.82 4.68
CA PHE A 82 9.39 1.83 4.85
C PHE A 82 8.78 3.13 4.31
N TRP A 83 9.32 4.29 4.70
CA TRP A 83 8.82 5.58 4.22
C TRP A 83 8.99 5.77 2.72
N VAL A 84 10.10 5.31 2.14
CA VAL A 84 10.31 5.33 0.68
C VAL A 84 9.21 4.53 -0.03
N ILE A 85 8.91 3.32 0.46
CA ILE A 85 7.83 2.48 -0.10
C ILE A 85 6.47 3.17 0.05
N VAL A 86 6.16 3.74 1.21
CA VAL A 86 4.88 4.44 1.44
C VAL A 86 4.73 5.64 0.50
N ILE A 87 5.78 6.46 0.35
CA ILE A 87 5.75 7.62 -0.55
C ILE A 87 5.62 7.17 -2.01
N ALA A 88 6.44 6.20 -2.44
CA ALA A 88 6.35 5.66 -3.80
C ALA A 88 4.97 5.04 -4.09
N SER A 89 4.37 4.38 -3.09
CA SER A 89 3.04 3.80 -3.20
C SER A 89 1.95 4.87 -3.37
N ALA A 90 2.04 5.97 -2.61
CA ALA A 90 1.13 7.11 -2.75
C ALA A 90 1.28 7.76 -4.14
N ILE A 91 2.52 7.94 -4.62
CA ILE A 91 2.79 8.45 -5.96
C ILE A 91 2.14 7.55 -7.02
N GLY A 92 2.31 6.22 -6.94
CA GLY A 92 1.72 5.28 -7.89
C GLY A 92 0.20 5.32 -7.96
N VAL A 93 -0.48 5.63 -6.85
CA VAL A 93 -1.95 5.75 -6.79
C VAL A 93 -2.43 7.14 -7.20
N PHE A 94 -1.74 8.21 -6.81
CA PHE A 94 -2.24 9.57 -7.02
C PHE A 94 -1.81 10.20 -8.35
N VAL A 95 -0.66 9.82 -8.91
CA VAL A 95 -0.16 10.37 -10.18
C VAL A 95 -1.17 10.25 -11.34
N PRO A 96 -1.87 9.11 -11.54
CA PRO A 96 -2.87 9.00 -12.60
C PRO A 96 -3.96 10.07 -12.56
N PHE A 97 -4.32 10.59 -11.37
CA PHE A 97 -5.31 11.66 -11.25
C PHE A 97 -4.81 13.02 -11.74
N PHE A 98 -3.50 13.27 -11.70
CA PHE A 98 -2.91 14.51 -12.20
C PHE A 98 -2.67 14.46 -13.72
N LEU A 99 -2.40 13.27 -14.25
CA LEU A 99 -2.11 13.07 -15.68
C LEU A 99 -3.37 12.79 -16.49
N GLY A 100 -4.44 12.29 -15.87
CA GLY A 100 -5.68 11.89 -16.56
C GLY A 100 -5.60 10.51 -17.23
N GLU A 101 -4.48 9.81 -17.11
CA GLU A 101 -4.24 8.47 -17.62
C GLU A 101 -3.33 7.70 -16.67
N ILE A 102 -3.28 6.37 -16.83
CA ILE A 102 -2.33 5.52 -16.10
C ILE A 102 -1.02 5.53 -16.90
N PRO A 103 0.01 6.30 -16.47
CA PRO A 103 1.19 6.61 -17.30
C PRO A 103 2.20 5.47 -17.39
N PHE A 104 2.19 4.60 -16.38
CA PHE A 104 2.98 3.38 -16.32
C PHE A 104 1.98 2.27 -16.46
#